data_AF-A0A535WQ81-F1
#
_entry.id   AF-A0A535WQ81-F1
#
_cell.length_a   1.000
_cell.length_b   1.000
_cell.length_c   1.000
_cell.angle_alpha   90.00
_cell.angle_beta   90.00
_cell.angle_gamma   90.00
#
_symmetry.space_group_name_H-M   'P 1'
#
loop_
_entity.id
_entity.type
_entity.pdbx_description
1 polymer ?
#
loop_
_entity_poly.entity_id
_entity_poly.type
_entity_poly.pdbx_seq_one_letter_code
_entity_poly.pdbx_strand_id
1 'polypeptide(L)'
;MIAREERVPRSLRRFAVPIGIALLAIVILVPLTSTDAAQQAGLPLLADKLWFRIATTVAMFVVMASAWNIIGGLTGYASFGNVAFFGLGAYTVGVLVSSRGWPFPLALIAAPLTATVFALIVGIPLLRLRGHYFAVATLGIGVAVGEVVNNLAPLGASTGLFLPIVRSDLLFFYLMLGAAALAVCSTWLILRTRFGYGLLAIRENE
;
A
#
# COMPACT_ATOMS: atom_id res chain seq x y z
N MET A 1 27.01 24.55 23.98
CA MET A 1 25.81 24.18 24.76
C MET A 1 24.85 23.44 23.80
N ILE A 2 25.31 22.34 23.20
CA ILE A 2 24.92 20.95 23.49
C ILE A 2 23.40 20.75 23.59
N ALA A 3 22.71 20.80 22.46
CA ALA A 3 21.44 20.10 22.30
C ALA A 3 21.77 18.64 22.03
N ARG A 4 21.43 17.77 22.98
CA ARG A 4 21.62 16.33 22.91
C ARG A 4 20.88 15.78 21.69
N GLU A 5 21.60 15.07 20.84
CA GLU A 5 21.00 14.08 19.93
C GLU A 5 20.12 13.14 20.78
N GLU A 6 18.79 13.24 20.67
CA GLU A 6 17.91 12.14 21.04
C GLU A 6 18.08 11.02 20.00
N ARG A 7 19.24 10.35 20.07
CA ARG A 7 19.46 9.10 19.37
C ARG A 7 18.37 8.14 19.84
N VAL A 8 17.43 7.81 18.96
CA VAL A 8 16.47 6.73 19.17
C VAL A 8 17.23 5.53 19.76
N PRO A 9 16.88 5.08 20.98
CA PRO A 9 17.72 4.14 21.72
C PRO A 9 17.87 2.84 20.91
N ARG A 10 19.12 2.35 20.78
CA ARG A 10 19.48 1.14 20.01
C ARG A 10 18.67 -0.11 20.42
N SER A 11 18.05 -0.10 21.60
CA SER A 11 17.15 -1.15 22.10
C SER A 11 15.81 -1.22 21.36
N LEU A 12 15.22 -0.10 20.93
CA LEU A 12 13.92 -0.10 20.22
C LEU A 12 14.02 -0.76 18.84
N ARG A 13 15.18 -0.58 18.18
CA ARG A 13 15.52 -1.19 16.89
C ARG A 13 15.69 -2.71 16.96
N ARG A 14 15.97 -3.26 18.15
CA ARG A 14 16.05 -4.71 18.41
C ARG A 14 14.67 -5.35 18.60
N PHE A 15 13.62 -4.57 18.91
CA PHE A 15 12.24 -5.06 19.07
C PHE A 15 11.39 -4.94 17.79
N ALA A 16 11.66 -3.97 16.92
CA ALA A 16 10.91 -3.82 15.66
C ALA A 16 11.09 -5.01 14.68
N VAL A 17 12.28 -5.64 14.68
CA VAL A 17 12.59 -6.80 13.84
C VAL A 17 11.86 -8.08 14.30
N PRO A 18 11.87 -8.48 15.58
CA PRO A 18 11.11 -9.63 16.05
C PRO A 18 9.59 -9.40 16.01
N ILE A 19 9.09 -8.17 16.12
CA ILE A 19 7.66 -7.87 15.91
C ILE A 19 7.27 -8.04 14.44
N GLY A 20 8.11 -7.61 13.50
CA GLY A 20 7.92 -7.86 12.06
C GLY A 20 8.00 -9.35 11.69
N ILE A 21 8.90 -10.10 12.34
CA ILE A 21 9.02 -11.56 12.19
C ILE A 21 7.84 -12.28 12.86
N ALA A 22 7.33 -11.81 14.00
CA ALA A 22 6.14 -12.34 14.66
C ALA A 22 4.88 -12.08 13.84
N LEU A 23 4.76 -10.92 13.19
CA LEU A 23 3.68 -10.65 12.25
C LEU A 23 3.79 -11.52 11.00
N LEU A 24 5.00 -11.72 10.44
CA LEU A 24 5.26 -12.69 9.36
C LEU A 24 4.94 -14.14 9.77
N ALA A 25 5.26 -14.53 11.00
CA ALA A 25 4.96 -15.85 11.54
C ALA A 25 3.46 -16.05 11.77
N ILE A 26 2.74 -15.04 12.28
CA ILE A 26 1.27 -15.04 12.38
C ILE A 26 0.63 -15.13 10.98
N VAL A 27 1.19 -14.41 10.01
CA VAL A 27 0.78 -14.41 8.60
C VAL A 27 0.95 -15.77 7.92
N ILE A 28 1.98 -16.54 8.27
CA ILE A 28 2.24 -17.89 7.72
C ILE A 28 1.44 -18.97 8.47
N LEU A 29 1.22 -18.80 9.79
CA LEU A 29 0.63 -19.82 10.66
C LEU A 29 -0.92 -19.80 10.68
N VAL A 30 -1.54 -18.62 10.58
CA VAL A 30 -3.00 -18.46 10.68
C VAL A 30 -3.80 -19.23 9.61
N PRO A 31 -3.36 -19.32 8.33
CA PRO A 31 -4.06 -20.10 7.32
C PRO A 31 -3.92 -21.62 7.51
N LEU A 32 -2.83 -22.08 8.13
CA LEU A 32 -2.55 -23.53 8.30
C LEU A 32 -3.31 -24.13 9.49
N THR A 33 -3.66 -23.32 10.49
CA THR A 33 -4.38 -23.82 11.68
C THR A 33 -5.90 -23.79 11.54
N SER A 34 -6.45 -22.94 10.65
CA SER A 34 -7.90 -22.84 10.46
C SER A 34 -8.45 -23.84 9.44
N THR A 35 -7.70 -24.24 8.40
CA THR A 35 -8.22 -25.13 7.36
C THR A 35 -8.39 -26.58 7.84
N ASP A 36 -7.45 -27.07 8.63
CA ASP A 36 -7.39 -28.50 8.96
C ASP A 36 -8.16 -28.83 10.25
N ALA A 37 -8.13 -27.93 11.25
CA ALA A 37 -8.84 -28.11 12.51
C ALA A 37 -10.35 -27.79 12.41
N ALA A 38 -10.75 -26.81 11.59
CA ALA A 38 -12.16 -26.43 11.45
C ALA A 38 -12.94 -27.37 10.51
N GLN A 39 -12.31 -27.93 9.48
CA GLN A 39 -12.91 -28.98 8.63
C GLN A 39 -13.26 -30.24 9.42
N GLN A 40 -12.45 -30.61 10.42
CA GLN A 40 -12.72 -31.77 11.28
C GLN A 40 -13.81 -31.49 12.34
N ALA A 41 -14.10 -30.21 12.65
CA ALA A 41 -15.04 -29.81 13.71
C ALA A 41 -16.46 -29.43 13.23
N GLY A 42 -16.73 -29.43 11.91
CA GLY A 42 -18.08 -29.22 11.36
C GLY A 42 -18.66 -27.81 11.55
N LEU A 43 -17.83 -26.80 11.81
CA LEU A 43 -18.26 -25.41 11.99
C LEU A 43 -18.51 -24.69 10.64
N PRO A 44 -19.47 -23.76 10.57
CA PRO A 44 -19.98 -23.21 9.31
C PRO A 44 -18.93 -22.35 8.58
N LEU A 45 -18.69 -22.72 7.30
CA LEU A 45 -17.84 -22.12 6.26
C LEU A 45 -17.97 -20.59 6.03
N LEU A 46 -18.90 -19.93 6.73
CA LEU A 46 -19.07 -18.48 6.73
C LEU A 46 -17.95 -17.77 7.51
N ALA A 47 -17.39 -18.42 8.54
CA ALA A 47 -16.27 -17.85 9.30
C ALA A 47 -15.04 -17.69 8.41
N ASP A 48 -14.63 -18.73 7.67
CA ASP A 48 -13.39 -18.73 6.89
C ASP A 48 -13.35 -17.61 5.84
N LYS A 49 -14.42 -17.46 5.05
CA LYS A 49 -14.46 -16.45 3.98
C LYS A 49 -14.47 -15.03 4.53
N LEU A 50 -15.13 -14.79 5.67
CA LEU A 50 -15.12 -13.49 6.33
C LEU A 50 -13.71 -13.14 6.83
N TRP A 51 -13.05 -14.08 7.51
CA TRP A 51 -11.69 -13.89 8.03
C TRP A 51 -10.69 -13.59 6.91
N PHE A 52 -10.73 -14.31 5.79
CA PHE A 52 -9.85 -14.02 4.64
C PHE A 52 -10.09 -12.62 4.06
N ARG A 53 -11.35 -12.17 3.96
CA ARG A 53 -11.67 -10.82 3.45
C ARG A 53 -11.20 -9.73 4.41
N ILE A 54 -11.41 -9.91 5.72
CA ILE A 54 -10.92 -8.99 6.74
C ILE A 54 -9.40 -8.95 6.71
N ALA A 55 -8.73 -10.11 6.69
CA ALA A 55 -7.27 -10.18 6.68
C ALA A 55 -6.66 -9.56 5.42
N THR A 56 -7.28 -9.76 4.26
CA THR A 56 -6.87 -9.09 3.00
C THR A 56 -7.02 -7.57 3.10
N THR A 57 -8.11 -7.09 3.72
CA THR A 57 -8.36 -5.65 3.93
C THR A 57 -7.35 -5.06 4.91
N VAL A 58 -7.01 -5.78 5.99
CA VAL A 58 -5.94 -5.39 6.92
C VAL A 58 -4.59 -5.30 6.21
N ALA A 59 -4.24 -6.31 5.39
CA ALA A 59 -3.01 -6.28 4.59
C ALA A 59 -2.98 -5.08 3.62
N MET A 60 -4.13 -4.72 3.04
CA MET A 60 -4.27 -3.50 2.24
C MET A 60 -3.96 -2.23 3.04
N PHE A 61 -4.53 -2.10 4.24
CA PHE A 61 -4.22 -0.96 5.09
C PHE A 61 -2.75 -0.93 5.54
N VAL A 62 -2.12 -2.08 5.74
CA VAL A 62 -0.66 -2.16 6.03
C VAL A 62 0.16 -1.60 4.86
N VAL A 63 -0.17 -1.94 3.61
CA VAL A 63 0.48 -1.36 2.43
C VAL A 63 0.28 0.15 2.39
N MET A 64 -0.96 0.62 2.56
CA MET A 64 -1.27 2.05 2.53
C MET A 64 -0.56 2.84 3.65
N ALA A 65 -0.54 2.28 4.87
CA ALA A 65 0.16 2.87 5.99
C ALA A 65 1.68 2.92 5.76
N SER A 66 2.25 1.85 5.18
CA SER A 66 3.69 1.80 4.85
C SER A 66 4.06 2.84 3.80
N ALA A 67 3.25 2.97 2.74
CA ALA A 67 3.43 3.97 1.70
C ALA A 67 3.35 5.40 2.26
N TRP A 68 2.36 5.67 3.13
CA TRP A 68 2.24 6.96 3.81
C TRP A 68 3.42 7.24 4.75
N ASN A 69 3.89 6.23 5.48
CA ASN A 69 4.98 6.37 6.44
C ASN A 69 6.29 6.86 5.80
N ILE A 70 6.55 6.55 4.52
CA ILE A 70 7.76 7.02 3.82
C ILE A 70 7.82 8.55 3.73
N ILE A 71 6.69 9.21 3.49
CA ILE A 71 6.63 10.68 3.39
C ILE A 71 6.15 11.28 4.72
N GLY A 72 4.95 10.93 5.17
CA GLY A 72 4.37 11.45 6.41
C GLY A 72 5.17 11.13 7.66
N GLY A 73 5.67 9.90 7.76
CA GLY A 73 6.43 9.46 8.93
C GLY A 73 7.88 9.95 8.92
N LEU A 74 8.60 9.72 7.81
CA LEU A 74 10.05 9.98 7.76
C LEU A 74 10.38 11.44 7.48
N THR A 75 9.68 12.13 6.56
CA THR A 75 9.97 13.53 6.23
C THR A 75 9.14 14.52 7.03
N GLY A 76 8.09 14.07 7.74
CA GLY A 76 7.19 14.94 8.49
C GLY A 76 6.14 15.65 7.64
N TYR A 77 6.07 15.39 6.33
CA TYR A 77 5.09 16.01 5.45
C TYR A 77 3.75 15.28 5.44
N ALA A 78 2.67 15.97 5.79
CA ALA A 78 1.33 15.43 5.59
C ALA A 78 1.05 15.23 4.08
N SER A 79 0.98 13.98 3.64
CA SER A 79 0.63 13.60 2.26
C SER A 79 -0.72 12.89 2.23
N PHE A 80 -1.61 13.33 1.35
CA PHE A 80 -2.92 12.68 1.14
C PHE A 80 -3.09 12.10 -0.27
N GLY A 81 -2.03 12.13 -1.08
CA GLY A 81 -2.07 11.70 -2.49
C GLY A 81 -2.07 10.19 -2.69
N ASN A 82 -1.83 9.38 -1.64
CA ASN A 82 -1.71 7.92 -1.75
C ASN A 82 -2.96 7.25 -2.37
N VAL A 83 -4.13 7.85 -2.15
CA VAL A 83 -5.40 7.36 -2.73
C VAL A 83 -5.38 7.44 -4.27
N ALA A 84 -4.76 8.48 -4.85
CA ALA A 84 -4.64 8.61 -6.29
C ALA A 84 -3.83 7.47 -6.90
N PHE A 85 -2.69 7.12 -6.29
CA PHE A 85 -1.84 6.02 -6.74
C PHE A 85 -2.50 4.66 -6.57
N PHE A 86 -3.20 4.46 -5.45
CA PHE A 86 -3.98 3.25 -5.21
C PHE A 86 -5.08 3.07 -6.26
N GLY A 87 -5.86 4.12 -6.50
CA GLY A 87 -6.91 4.13 -7.52
C GLY A 87 -6.35 3.89 -8.92
N LEU A 88 -5.27 4.57 -9.29
CA LEU A 88 -4.65 4.42 -10.61
C LEU A 88 -4.20 2.98 -10.86
N GLY A 89 -3.57 2.33 -9.87
CA GLY A 89 -3.22 0.91 -9.97
C GLY A 89 -4.45 0.00 -10.13
N ALA A 90 -5.50 0.22 -9.33
CA ALA A 90 -6.74 -0.56 -9.41
C ALA A 90 -7.45 -0.40 -10.76
N TYR A 91 -7.55 0.82 -11.27
CA TYR A 91 -8.13 1.11 -12.59
C TYR A 91 -7.28 0.56 -13.72
N THR A 92 -5.94 0.61 -13.65
CA THR A 92 -5.08 -0.02 -14.66
C THR A 92 -5.38 -1.52 -14.79
N VAL A 93 -5.44 -2.26 -13.67
CA VAL A 93 -5.82 -3.68 -13.70
C VAL A 93 -7.24 -3.85 -14.22
N GLY A 94 -8.19 -3.05 -13.71
CA GLY A 94 -9.60 -3.12 -14.08
C GLY A 94 -9.83 -2.96 -15.58
N VAL A 95 -9.24 -1.94 -16.21
CA VAL A 95 -9.40 -1.71 -17.66
C VAL A 95 -8.66 -2.76 -18.49
N LEU A 96 -7.47 -3.20 -18.07
CA LEU A 96 -6.72 -4.22 -18.81
C LEU A 96 -7.45 -5.57 -18.81
N VAL A 97 -8.03 -5.96 -17.67
CA VAL A 97 -8.76 -7.23 -17.55
C VAL A 97 -10.16 -7.12 -18.16
N SER A 98 -10.91 -6.05 -17.87
CA SER A 98 -12.31 -5.90 -18.31
C SER A 98 -12.43 -5.53 -19.78
N SER A 99 -11.69 -4.52 -20.25
CA SER A 99 -11.85 -3.99 -21.61
C SER A 99 -10.94 -4.65 -22.64
N ARG A 100 -9.76 -5.13 -22.22
CA ARG A 100 -8.74 -5.67 -23.13
C ARG A 100 -8.52 -7.18 -23.00
N GLY A 101 -9.19 -7.83 -22.05
CA GLY A 101 -9.10 -9.29 -21.85
C GLY A 101 -7.69 -9.79 -21.49
N TRP A 102 -6.82 -8.92 -20.96
CA TRP A 102 -5.48 -9.33 -20.57
C TRP A 102 -5.51 -10.33 -19.41
N PRO A 103 -4.56 -11.29 -19.37
CA PRO A 103 -4.46 -12.20 -18.24
C PRO A 103 -4.09 -11.42 -16.97
N PHE A 104 -4.76 -11.76 -15.86
CA PHE A 104 -4.63 -11.07 -14.58
C PHE A 104 -3.17 -10.84 -14.11
N PRO A 105 -2.25 -11.81 -14.22
CA PRO A 105 -0.86 -11.60 -13.79
C PRO A 105 -0.12 -10.50 -14.57
N LEU A 106 -0.36 -10.38 -15.89
CA LEU A 106 0.25 -9.32 -16.69
C LEU A 106 -0.34 -7.95 -16.35
N ALA A 107 -1.66 -7.89 -16.14
CA ALA A 107 -2.33 -6.67 -15.68
C ALA A 107 -1.82 -6.22 -14.30
N LEU A 108 -1.55 -7.17 -13.39
CA LEU A 108 -1.01 -6.91 -12.07
C LEU A 108 0.40 -6.28 -12.12
N ILE A 109 1.25 -6.69 -13.06
CA ILE A 109 2.59 -6.10 -13.26
C ILE A 109 2.49 -4.72 -13.92
N ALA A 110 1.50 -4.50 -14.80
CA ALA A 110 1.29 -3.21 -15.43
C ALA A 110 0.87 -2.11 -14.43
N ALA A 111 0.15 -2.47 -13.37
CA ALA A 111 -0.32 -1.52 -12.35
C ALA A 111 0.83 -0.69 -11.70
N PRO A 112 1.87 -1.29 -11.07
CA PRO A 112 2.96 -0.51 -10.49
C PRO A 112 3.77 0.27 -11.53
N LEU A 113 3.87 -0.22 -12.77
CA LEU A 113 4.52 0.52 -13.87
C LEU A 113 3.78 1.82 -14.19
N THR A 114 2.45 1.74 -14.35
CA THR A 114 1.62 2.95 -14.59
C THR A 114 1.67 3.92 -13.42
N ALA A 115 1.63 3.41 -12.18
CA ALA A 115 1.77 4.23 -10.98
C ALA A 115 3.15 4.92 -10.90
N THR A 116 4.22 4.24 -11.32
CA THR A 116 5.57 4.80 -11.34
C THR A 116 5.69 5.92 -12.37
N VAL A 117 5.15 5.72 -13.59
CA VAL A 117 5.12 6.78 -14.61
C VAL A 117 4.35 7.99 -14.11
N PHE A 118 3.17 7.77 -13.51
CA PHE A 118 2.38 8.85 -12.92
C PHE A 118 3.12 9.55 -11.76
N ALA A 119 3.81 8.80 -10.91
CA ALA A 119 4.63 9.33 -9.83
C ALA A 119 5.81 10.15 -10.32
N LEU A 120 6.42 9.80 -11.46
CA LEU A 120 7.48 10.61 -12.06
C LEU A 120 6.92 11.94 -12.59
N ILE A 121 5.77 11.93 -13.25
CA ILE A 121 5.15 13.13 -13.81
C ILE A 121 4.71 14.09 -12.71
N VAL A 122 4.04 13.58 -11.69
CA VAL A 122 3.39 14.40 -10.66
C VAL A 122 4.26 14.58 -9.42
N GLY A 123 5.12 13.61 -9.11
CA GLY A 123 6.02 13.65 -7.96
C GLY A 123 7.13 14.70 -8.10
N ILE A 124 7.71 14.87 -9.30
CA ILE A 124 8.76 15.88 -9.53
C ILE A 124 8.28 17.31 -9.17
N PRO A 125 7.13 17.81 -9.64
CA PRO A 125 6.64 19.13 -9.25
C PRO A 125 6.17 19.17 -7.78
N LEU A 126 5.54 18.10 -7.29
CA LEU A 126 5.09 18.01 -5.89
C LEU A 126 6.24 18.17 -4.90
N LEU A 127 7.38 17.51 -5.13
CA LEU A 127 8.54 17.54 -4.24
C LEU A 127 9.21 18.93 -4.17
N ARG A 128 8.83 19.88 -5.04
CA ARG A 128 9.28 21.28 -4.96
C ARG A 128 8.50 22.10 -3.94
N LEU A 129 7.31 21.63 -3.53
CA LEU A 129 6.47 22.29 -2.54
C LEU A 129 6.94 21.92 -1.12
N ARG A 130 6.79 22.86 -0.17
CA ARG A 130 7.19 22.65 1.23
C ARG A 130 6.01 22.84 2.18
N GLY A 131 6.08 22.16 3.31
CA GLY A 131 5.11 22.24 4.41
C GLY A 131 3.67 22.00 3.96
N HIS A 132 2.77 22.91 4.36
CA HIS A 132 1.33 22.79 4.12
C HIS A 132 0.93 22.81 2.64
N TYR A 133 1.71 23.46 1.77
CA TYR A 133 1.41 23.50 0.33
C TYR A 133 1.50 22.11 -0.30
N PHE A 134 2.39 21.24 0.21
CA PHE A 134 2.49 19.85 -0.24
C PHE A 134 1.22 19.06 0.09
N ALA A 135 0.69 19.23 1.30
CA ALA A 135 -0.55 18.57 1.73
C ALA A 135 -1.75 18.97 0.85
N VAL A 136 -1.91 20.27 0.60
CA VAL A 136 -3.00 20.80 -0.25
C VAL A 136 -2.85 20.33 -1.70
N ALA A 137 -1.64 20.37 -2.25
CA ALA A 137 -1.40 19.90 -3.62
C ALA A 137 -1.67 18.40 -3.79
N THR A 138 -1.26 17.57 -2.83
CA THR A 138 -1.52 16.12 -2.89
C THR A 138 -3.00 15.78 -2.75
N LEU A 139 -3.76 16.52 -1.94
CA LEU A 139 -5.22 16.43 -1.90
C LEU A 139 -5.84 16.80 -3.25
N GLY A 140 -5.40 17.93 -3.84
CA GLY A 140 -5.87 18.39 -5.14
C GLY A 140 -5.66 17.36 -6.25
N ILE A 141 -4.53 16.65 -6.24
CA ILE A 141 -4.27 15.56 -7.18
C ILE A 141 -5.24 14.39 -6.98
N GLY A 142 -5.54 14.02 -5.74
CA GLY A 142 -6.54 12.99 -5.44
C GLY A 142 -7.91 13.32 -6.04
N VAL A 143 -8.35 14.57 -5.85
CA VAL A 143 -9.61 15.07 -6.43
C VAL A 143 -9.54 15.11 -7.96
N ALA A 144 -8.47 15.64 -8.54
CA ALA A 144 -8.31 15.72 -9.99
C ALA A 144 -8.31 14.33 -10.65
N VAL A 145 -7.64 13.35 -10.06
CA VAL A 145 -7.67 11.96 -10.56
C VAL A 145 -9.06 11.37 -10.46
N GLY A 146 -9.78 11.62 -9.36
CA GLY A 146 -11.18 11.21 -9.21
C GLY A 146 -12.09 11.79 -10.31
N GLU A 147 -11.95 13.09 -10.60
CA GLU A 147 -12.70 13.75 -11.67
C GLU A 147 -12.36 13.22 -13.05
N VAL A 148 -11.07 12.97 -13.34
CA VAL A 148 -10.66 12.37 -14.61
C VAL A 148 -11.30 11.00 -14.80
N VAL A 149 -11.29 10.16 -13.77
CA VAL A 149 -11.93 8.83 -13.81
C VAL A 149 -13.43 8.95 -14.05
N ASN A 150 -14.11 9.88 -13.37
CA ASN A 150 -15.56 10.08 -13.52
C ASN A 150 -15.98 10.57 -14.91
N ASN A 151 -15.13 11.35 -15.58
CA ASN A 151 -15.44 11.96 -16.87
C ASN A 151 -15.00 11.13 -18.10
N LEU A 152 -14.12 10.15 -17.92
CA LEU A 152 -13.59 9.34 -19.03
C LEU A 152 -14.42 8.07 -19.24
N ALA A 153 -15.11 8.00 -20.38
CA ALA A 153 -15.88 6.82 -20.80
C ALA A 153 -15.06 5.50 -20.81
N PRO A 154 -13.78 5.47 -21.26
CA PRO A 154 -12.99 4.23 -21.24
C PRO A 154 -12.67 3.69 -19.84
N LEU A 155 -12.82 4.52 -18.80
CA LEU A 155 -12.59 4.15 -17.39
C LEU A 155 -13.87 3.71 -16.68
N GLY A 156 -15.00 3.62 -17.40
CA GLY A 156 -16.30 3.31 -16.83
C GLY A 156 -17.10 4.54 -16.39
N ALA A 157 -16.53 5.74 -16.52
CA ALA A 157 -17.13 7.02 -16.12
C ALA A 157 -17.80 6.91 -14.72
N SER A 158 -18.98 7.51 -14.54
CA SER A 158 -19.75 7.43 -13.29
C SER A 158 -20.32 6.04 -12.98
N THR A 159 -20.29 5.09 -13.91
CA THR A 159 -20.85 3.73 -13.72
C THR A 159 -19.82 2.77 -13.12
N GLY A 160 -18.53 3.09 -13.24
CA GLY A 160 -17.42 2.23 -12.82
C GLY A 160 -17.18 1.05 -13.77
N LEU A 161 -16.26 0.17 -13.38
CA LEU A 161 -15.87 -1.00 -14.18
C LEU A 161 -16.48 -2.28 -13.62
N PHE A 162 -17.07 -3.09 -14.50
CA PHE A 162 -17.47 -4.45 -14.18
C PHE A 162 -16.28 -5.39 -14.38
N LEU A 163 -15.74 -5.93 -13.28
CA LEU A 163 -14.68 -6.93 -13.34
C LEU A 163 -15.27 -8.33 -13.34
N PRO A 164 -14.71 -9.27 -14.14
CA PRO A 164 -15.08 -10.67 -14.06
C PRO A 164 -14.79 -11.20 -12.66
N ILE A 165 -15.75 -11.93 -12.08
CA ILE A 165 -15.64 -12.46 -10.72
C ILE A 165 -14.61 -13.61 -10.72
N VAL A 166 -13.36 -13.30 -10.41
CA VAL A 166 -12.31 -14.30 -10.17
C VAL A 166 -12.49 -14.81 -8.74
N ARG A 167 -12.99 -16.04 -8.60
CA ARG A 167 -13.45 -16.60 -7.33
C ARG A 167 -12.33 -17.36 -6.61
N SER A 168 -11.28 -16.65 -6.20
CA SER A 168 -10.13 -17.23 -5.50
C SER A 168 -9.69 -16.38 -4.31
N ASP A 169 -10.47 -16.41 -3.23
CA ASP A 169 -10.22 -15.61 -2.01
C ASP A 169 -8.81 -15.86 -1.43
N LEU A 170 -8.33 -17.11 -1.49
CA LEU A 170 -6.97 -17.49 -1.05
C LEU A 170 -5.87 -16.85 -1.89
N LEU A 171 -6.02 -16.81 -3.21
CA LEU A 171 -5.02 -16.23 -4.12
C LEU A 171 -4.87 -14.74 -3.85
N PHE A 172 -5.99 -14.01 -3.77
CA PHE A 172 -5.97 -12.57 -3.47
C PHE A 172 -5.40 -12.29 -2.08
N PHE A 173 -5.68 -13.14 -1.10
CA PHE A 173 -5.08 -13.03 0.23
C PHE A 173 -3.55 -13.15 0.15
N TYR A 174 -3.00 -14.22 -0.45
CA TYR A 174 -1.54 -14.39 -0.56
C TYR A 174 -0.86 -13.31 -1.40
N LEU A 175 -1.50 -12.82 -2.47
CA LEU A 175 -0.97 -11.70 -3.25
C LEU A 175 -0.90 -10.41 -2.42
N MET A 176 -1.97 -10.09 -1.68
CA MET A 176 -2.01 -8.88 -0.87
C MET A 176 -1.04 -8.95 0.32
N LEU A 177 -0.91 -10.14 0.89
CA LEU A 177 0.05 -10.46 1.93
C LEU A 177 1.49 -10.29 1.43
N GLY A 178 1.80 -10.79 0.23
CA GLY A 178 3.08 -10.58 -0.44
C GLY A 178 3.36 -9.10 -0.69
N ALA A 179 2.35 -8.34 -1.16
CA ALA A 179 2.46 -6.90 -1.34
C ALA A 179 2.71 -6.15 -0.02
N ALA A 180 2.03 -6.53 1.06
CA ALA A 180 2.26 -5.99 2.39
C ALA A 180 3.68 -6.28 2.90
N ALA A 181 4.16 -7.52 2.76
CA ALA A 181 5.52 -7.89 3.11
C ALA A 181 6.56 -7.08 2.31
N LEU A 182 6.35 -6.89 1.00
CA LEU A 182 7.20 -6.06 0.15
C LEU A 182 7.18 -4.57 0.56
N ALA A 183 6.01 -4.03 0.90
CA ALA A 183 5.87 -2.64 1.37
C ALA A 183 6.59 -2.40 2.71
N VAL A 184 6.49 -3.35 3.65
CA VAL A 184 7.20 -3.28 4.93
C VAL A 184 8.70 -3.47 4.73
N CYS A 185 9.10 -4.44 3.89
CA CYS A 185 10.50 -4.71 3.57
C CYS A 185 11.18 -3.50 2.90
N SER A 186 10.52 -2.87 1.93
CA SER A 186 11.02 -1.66 1.27
C SER A 186 11.21 -0.51 2.26
N THR A 187 10.24 -0.27 3.15
CA THR A 187 10.35 0.73 4.22
C THR A 187 11.53 0.44 5.15
N TRP A 188 11.69 -0.83 5.54
CA TRP A 188 12.80 -1.27 6.39
C TRP A 188 14.16 -1.12 5.71
N LEU A 189 14.25 -1.42 4.41
CA LEU A 189 15.46 -1.26 3.62
C LEU A 189 15.83 0.22 3.48
N ILE A 190 14.85 1.09 3.16
CA ILE A 190 15.04 2.54 3.05
C ILE A 190 15.65 3.11 4.33
N LEU A 191 15.12 2.71 5.49
CA LEU A 191 15.61 3.11 6.82
C LEU A 191 17.04 2.65 7.15
N ARG A 192 17.62 1.71 6.39
CA ARG A 192 19.01 1.26 6.53
C ARG A 192 19.95 1.91 5.51
N THR A 193 19.42 2.61 4.52
CA THR A 193 20.21 3.26 3.46
C THR A 193 20.48 4.73 3.78
N ARG A 194 21.45 5.33 3.07
CA ARG A 194 21.77 6.76 3.15
C ARG A 194 20.55 7.65 2.83
N PHE A 195 19.67 7.18 1.95
CA PHE A 195 18.45 7.89 1.57
C PHE A 195 17.50 8.10 2.77
N GLY A 196 17.30 7.08 3.61
CA GLY A 196 16.44 7.19 4.79
C GLY A 196 16.93 8.22 5.81
N TYR A 197 18.25 8.34 6.00
CA TYR A 197 18.82 9.39 6.85
C TYR A 197 18.59 10.80 6.29
N GLY A 198 18.61 10.94 4.96
CA GLY A 198 18.26 12.21 4.31
C GLY A 198 16.81 12.62 4.56
N LEU A 199 15.86 11.68 4.50
CA LEU A 199 14.45 11.95 4.80
C LEU A 199 14.24 12.42 6.24
N LEU A 200 14.92 11.79 7.21
CA LEU A 200 14.87 12.18 8.62
C LEU A 200 15.47 13.57 8.84
N ALA A 201 16.57 13.90 8.17
CA ALA A 201 17.16 15.24 8.26
C ALA A 201 16.24 16.33 7.71
N ILE A 202 15.41 16.04 6.69
CA ILE A 202 14.39 16.99 6.21
C ILE A 202 13.39 17.28 7.32
N ARG A 203 12.91 16.24 8.03
CA ARG A 203 11.97 16.38 9.14
C ARG A 203 12.52 17.23 10.29
N GLU A 204 13.83 17.18 10.55
CA GLU A 204 14.46 17.99 11.60
C GLU A 204 14.64 19.47 11.19
N ASN A 205 14.59 19.78 9.89
CA ASN A 205 14.71 21.13 9.35
C ASN A 205 13.36 21.82 9.08
N GLU A 206 12.26 21.09 9.27
CA GLU A 206 10.87 21.58 9.16
C GLU A 206 10.33 21.94 10.55
#